data_AF-A0A521T8L1-F1
#
_entry.id   AF-A0A521T8L1-F1
#
_cell.length_a   1.000
_cell.length_b   1.000
_cell.length_c   1.000
_cell.angle_alpha   90.00
_cell.angle_beta   90.00
_cell.angle_gamma   90.00
#
_symmetry.space_group_name_H-M   'P 1'
#
loop_
_entity.id
_entity.type
_entity.pdbx_description
1 polymer ?
#
loop_
_entity_poly.entity_id
_entity_poly.type
_entity_poly.pdbx_seq_one_letter_code
_entity_poly.pdbx_strand_id
1 'polypeptide(L)'
;MTNIIILLGNLEDITKLDELIKNPNSKKICFDYQSHKILTQNGIECTFVEEYFDEKDQILLDELTIQITTNWYKNKDIIRFLECHGINIGELLEQELLLYFFSQIKKVIGVLKIIQKENPDKIITSSLSNFVSTINNKFEHI
;
A
#
# COMPACT_ATOMS: atom_id res chain seq x y z
N MET A 1 -19.85 -16.72 10.23
CA MET A 1 -19.33 -16.86 8.85
C MET A 1 -17.90 -16.36 8.87
N THR A 2 -16.99 -17.02 8.14
CA THR A 2 -15.58 -16.62 8.09
C THR A 2 -15.44 -15.31 7.32
N ASN A 3 -14.90 -14.26 7.94
CA ASN A 3 -14.62 -12.99 7.29
C ASN A 3 -13.32 -13.08 6.47
N ILE A 4 -13.47 -13.28 5.16
CA ILE A 4 -12.35 -13.39 4.22
C ILE A 4 -12.20 -12.08 3.45
N ILE A 5 -11.00 -11.49 3.52
CA ILE A 5 -10.64 -10.30 2.76
C ILE A 5 -9.59 -10.65 1.71
N ILE A 6 -9.80 -10.19 0.48
CA ILE A 6 -8.86 -10.30 -0.62
C ILE A 6 -8.31 -8.91 -0.92
N LEU A 7 -6.99 -8.72 -0.76
CA LEU A 7 -6.32 -7.47 -1.03
C LEU A 7 -5.61 -7.52 -2.39
N LEU A 8 -5.92 -6.53 -3.23
CA LEU A 8 -5.46 -6.42 -4.61
C LEU A 8 -4.60 -5.17 -4.73
N GLY A 9 -3.29 -5.38 -4.72
CA GLY A 9 -2.28 -4.33 -4.78
C GLY A 9 -1.92 -3.89 -6.20
N ASN A 10 -2.09 -4.78 -7.19
CA ASN A 10 -1.88 -4.51 -8.61
C ASN A 10 -2.56 -5.58 -9.49
N LEU A 11 -2.43 -5.43 -10.81
CA LEU A 11 -2.99 -6.34 -11.81
C LEU A 11 -2.53 -7.80 -11.71
N GLU A 12 -1.37 -8.06 -11.11
CA GLU A 12 -0.85 -9.41 -10.90
C GLU A 12 -1.73 -10.21 -9.93
N ASP A 13 -2.40 -9.53 -9.00
CA ASP A 13 -3.32 -10.19 -8.08
C ASP A 13 -4.57 -10.71 -8.80
N ILE A 14 -5.05 -10.00 -9.83
CA ILE A 14 -6.20 -10.43 -10.62
C ILE A 14 -5.89 -11.75 -11.33
N THR A 15 -4.72 -11.87 -11.94
CA THR A 15 -4.33 -13.08 -12.66
C THR A 15 -4.03 -14.24 -11.71
N LYS A 16 -3.37 -13.97 -10.57
CA LYS A 16 -3.00 -15.03 -9.60
C LYS A 16 -4.16 -15.50 -8.73
N LEU A 17 -5.17 -14.66 -8.49
CA LEU A 17 -6.27 -14.93 -7.56
C LEU A 17 -7.63 -15.03 -8.27
N ASP A 18 -7.67 -15.22 -9.59
CA ASP A 18 -8.89 -15.16 -10.42
C ASP A 18 -10.08 -15.94 -9.85
N GLU A 19 -9.88 -17.19 -9.44
CA GLU A 19 -10.94 -18.02 -8.85
C GLU A 19 -11.40 -17.51 -7.47
N LEU A 20 -10.46 -17.03 -6.66
CA LEU A 20 -10.73 -16.56 -5.30
C LEU A 20 -11.47 -15.22 -5.31
N ILE A 21 -11.16 -14.35 -6.27
CA ILE A 21 -11.83 -13.06 -6.46
C ILE A 21 -13.30 -13.26 -6.87
N LYS A 22 -13.66 -14.38 -7.52
CA LYS A 22 -15.06 -14.66 -7.89
C LYS A 22 -15.92 -15.15 -6.71
N ASN A 23 -15.33 -15.47 -5.56
CA ASN A 23 -16.07 -15.95 -4.39
C ASN A 23 -16.96 -14.84 -3.79
N PRO A 24 -18.29 -14.96 -3.75
CA PRO A 24 -19.16 -13.90 -3.23
C PRO A 24 -19.05 -13.71 -1.70
N ASN A 25 -18.50 -14.69 -0.98
CA ASN A 25 -18.36 -14.62 0.49
C ASN A 25 -17.06 -13.94 0.94
N SER A 26 -16.35 -13.25 0.03
CA SER A 26 -15.14 -12.50 0.36
C SER A 26 -15.28 -11.03 -0.01
N LYS A 27 -14.71 -10.14 0.81
CA LYS A 27 -14.61 -8.71 0.52
C LYS A 27 -13.35 -8.43 -0.28
N LYS A 28 -13.43 -7.64 -1.35
CA LYS A 28 -12.28 -7.31 -2.22
C LYS A 28 -11.93 -5.85 -2.00
N ILE A 29 -10.65 -5.59 -1.81
CA ILE A 29 -10.15 -4.23 -1.57
C ILE A 29 -8.99 -3.97 -2.53
N CYS A 30 -9.12 -2.92 -3.32
CA CYS A 30 -8.20 -2.53 -4.37
C CYS A 30 -7.33 -1.35 -3.89
N PHE A 31 -6.02 -1.46 -4.05
CA PHE A 31 -5.06 -0.39 -3.69
C PHE A 31 -4.61 0.44 -4.90
N ASP A 32 -5.03 0.04 -6.10
CA ASP A 32 -4.77 0.73 -7.34
C ASP A 32 -6.04 0.83 -8.20
N TYR A 33 -6.07 1.89 -9.02
CA TYR A 33 -7.19 2.19 -9.89
C TYR A 33 -7.40 1.15 -11.00
N GLN A 34 -6.32 0.59 -11.54
CA GLN A 34 -6.42 -0.32 -12.69
C GLN A 34 -7.12 -1.62 -12.27
N SER A 35 -6.72 -2.20 -11.14
CA SER A 35 -7.35 -3.41 -10.60
C SER A 35 -8.83 -3.17 -10.29
N HIS A 36 -9.16 -2.06 -9.62
CA HIS A 36 -10.54 -1.71 -9.34
C HIS A 36 -11.36 -1.59 -10.62
N LYS A 37 -10.87 -0.83 -11.61
CA LYS A 37 -11.57 -0.62 -12.89
C LYS A 37 -11.88 -1.94 -13.60
N ILE A 38 -10.90 -2.86 -13.68
CA ILE A 38 -11.08 -4.16 -14.34
C ILE A 38 -12.13 -5.00 -13.62
N LEU A 39 -12.08 -5.06 -12.28
CA LEU A 39 -13.06 -5.82 -11.52
C LEU A 39 -14.48 -5.26 -11.67
N THR A 40 -14.65 -3.94 -11.56
CA THR A 40 -15.95 -3.30 -11.76
C THR A 40 -16.50 -3.57 -13.17
N GLN A 41 -15.65 -3.50 -14.21
CA GLN A 41 -16.06 -3.82 -15.59
C GLN A 41 -16.52 -5.27 -15.76
N ASN A 42 -16.00 -6.18 -14.93
CA ASN A 42 -16.40 -7.60 -14.90
C ASN A 42 -17.55 -7.90 -13.92
N GLY A 43 -18.19 -6.87 -13.35
CA GLY A 43 -19.30 -7.01 -12.41
C GLY A 43 -18.89 -7.52 -11.02
N ILE A 44 -17.61 -7.41 -10.66
CA ILE A 44 -17.09 -7.80 -9.36
C ILE A 44 -16.97 -6.55 -8.48
N GLU A 45 -17.66 -6.56 -7.34
CA GLU A 45 -17.56 -5.50 -6.34
C GLU A 45 -16.15 -5.48 -5.73
N CYS A 46 -15.49 -4.33 -5.81
CA CYS A 46 -14.23 -4.04 -5.15
C CYS A 46 -14.33 -2.66 -4.51
N THR A 47 -13.86 -2.52 -3.28
CA THR A 47 -13.79 -1.24 -2.56
C THR A 47 -12.40 -0.64 -2.71
N PHE A 48 -12.29 0.68 -2.80
CA PHE A 48 -10.98 1.34 -2.73
C PHE A 48 -10.42 1.33 -1.31
N VAL A 49 -9.11 1.12 -1.17
CA VAL A 49 -8.46 1.19 0.16
C VAL A 49 -8.63 2.56 0.82
N GLU A 50 -8.73 3.61 0.02
CA GLU A 50 -8.94 4.99 0.48
C GLU A 50 -10.26 5.16 1.25
N GLU A 51 -11.26 4.30 1.05
CA GLU A 51 -12.51 4.30 1.84
C GLU A 51 -12.28 3.91 3.31
N TYR A 52 -11.10 3.35 3.63
CA TYR A 52 -10.70 3.05 5.01
C TYR A 52 -9.98 4.21 5.68
N PHE A 53 -9.69 5.31 4.99
CA PHE A 53 -8.95 6.45 5.54
C PHE A 53 -9.90 7.50 6.09
N ASP A 54 -9.58 7.99 7.29
CA ASP A 54 -10.12 9.26 7.77
C ASP A 54 -9.18 10.43 7.40
N GLU A 55 -9.58 11.66 7.74
CA GLU A 55 -8.78 12.86 7.48
C GLU A 55 -7.39 12.79 8.14
N LYS A 56 -7.29 12.19 9.33
CA LYS A 56 -6.01 12.06 10.03
C LYS A 56 -5.08 11.07 9.32
N ASP A 57 -5.63 10.02 8.74
CA ASP A 57 -4.87 9.06 7.95
C ASP A 57 -4.31 9.68 6.66
N GLN A 58 -5.09 10.56 6.01
CA GLN A 58 -4.65 11.28 4.83
C GLN A 58 -3.53 12.27 5.17
N ILE A 59 -3.69 13.05 6.25
CA ILE A 59 -2.64 13.95 6.75
C ILE A 59 -1.38 13.16 7.09
N LEU A 60 -1.53 12.04 7.79
CA LEU A 60 -0.40 11.18 8.17
C LEU A 60 0.33 10.65 6.94
N LEU A 61 -0.40 10.21 5.90
CA LEU A 61 0.19 9.74 4.64
C LEU A 61 1.02 10.84 3.97
N ASP A 62 0.46 12.04 3.84
CA ASP A 62 1.14 13.17 3.21
C ASP A 62 2.38 13.60 4.00
N GLU A 63 2.26 13.77 5.32
CA GLU A 63 3.36 14.18 6.19
C GLU A 63 4.50 13.16 6.20
N LEU A 64 4.19 11.86 6.36
CA LEU A 64 5.21 10.81 6.33
C LEU A 64 5.93 10.78 4.98
N THR A 65 5.19 10.90 3.89
CA THR A 65 5.79 10.88 2.54
C THR A 65 6.78 12.03 2.41
N ILE A 66 6.37 13.26 2.71
CA ILE A 66 7.26 14.43 2.61
C ILE A 66 8.47 14.29 3.53
N GLN A 67 8.26 13.84 4.78
CA GLN A 67 9.34 13.74 5.77
C GLN A 67 10.43 12.75 5.35
N ILE A 68 10.08 11.61 4.75
CA ILE A 68 11.07 10.58 4.40
C ILE A 68 11.72 10.82 3.04
N THR A 69 11.05 11.54 2.12
CA THR A 69 11.57 11.73 0.75
C THR A 69 12.27 13.05 0.54
N THR A 70 12.09 14.03 1.43
CA THR A 70 12.73 15.34 1.29
C THR A 70 13.97 15.49 2.17
N ASN A 71 14.93 16.31 1.74
CA ASN A 71 16.11 16.72 2.50
C ASN A 71 17.08 15.61 2.96
N TRP A 72 16.77 14.32 2.81
CA TRP A 72 17.66 13.21 3.18
C TRP A 72 19.03 13.32 2.49
N TYR A 73 19.06 13.79 1.24
CA TYR A 73 20.28 14.01 0.47
C TYR A 73 21.20 15.12 1.01
N LYS A 74 20.72 15.92 1.97
CA LYS A 74 21.52 16.94 2.69
C LYS A 74 22.22 16.38 3.92
N ASN A 75 21.94 15.12 4.29
CA ASN A 75 22.58 14.48 5.43
C ASN A 75 24.10 14.32 5.17
N LYS A 76 24.91 14.88 6.08
CA LYS A 76 26.37 14.95 5.97
C LYS A 76 27.05 13.58 5.89
N ASP A 77 26.43 12.54 6.43
CA ASP A 77 26.99 11.19 6.47
C ASP A 77 26.87 10.48 5.11
N ILE A 78 25.87 10.87 4.30
CA ILE A 78 25.59 10.22 3.01
C ILE A 78 25.85 11.09 1.79
N ILE A 79 25.96 12.41 1.95
CA ILE A 79 26.08 13.37 0.83
C ILE A 79 27.22 13.02 -0.15
N ARG A 80 28.36 12.53 0.37
CA ARG A 80 29.52 12.09 -0.43
C ARG A 80 29.22 10.93 -1.38
N PHE A 81 28.22 10.11 -1.08
CA PHE A 81 27.80 8.99 -1.94
C PHE A 81 26.77 9.42 -2.99
N LEU A 82 26.24 10.63 -2.87
CA LEU A 82 25.22 11.21 -3.75
C LEU A 82 25.81 12.24 -4.72
N GLU A 83 27.07 12.62 -4.56
CA GLU A 83 27.77 13.53 -5.46
C GLU A 83 28.30 12.80 -6.70
N CYS A 84 27.95 13.32 -7.87
CA CYS A 84 28.46 12.88 -9.16
C CYS A 84 28.81 14.11 -9.98
N HIS A 85 30.10 14.31 -10.29
CA HIS A 85 30.58 15.50 -11.02
C HIS A 85 30.14 16.85 -10.40
N GLY A 86 30.08 16.91 -9.06
CA GLY A 86 29.63 18.10 -8.33
C GLY A 86 28.10 18.30 -8.30
N ILE A 87 27.33 17.34 -8.80
CA ILE A 87 25.87 17.33 -8.77
C ILE A 87 25.40 16.39 -7.64
N ASN A 88 24.52 16.85 -6.77
CA ASN A 88 23.85 16.00 -5.78
C ASN A 88 22.67 15.27 -6.44
N ILE A 89 22.85 13.99 -6.76
CA ILE A 89 21.82 13.17 -7.42
C ILE A 89 20.60 12.98 -6.51
N GLY A 90 20.78 13.02 -5.18
CA GLY A 90 19.67 12.86 -4.25
C GLY A 90 18.61 13.96 -4.35
N GLU A 91 19.02 15.19 -4.69
CA GLU A 91 18.08 16.29 -4.95
C GLU A 91 17.21 16.01 -6.18
N LEU A 92 17.79 15.43 -7.23
CA LEU A 92 17.09 15.06 -8.47
C LEU A 92 16.07 13.94 -8.24
N LEU A 93 16.32 13.07 -7.26
CA LEU A 93 15.46 11.92 -6.95
C LEU A 93 14.29 12.27 -6.04
N GLU A 94 14.26 13.46 -5.42
CA GLU A 94 13.25 13.82 -4.41
C GLU A 94 11.81 13.64 -4.92
N GLN A 95 11.51 14.09 -6.14
CA GLN A 95 10.17 13.99 -6.73
C GLN A 95 9.77 12.54 -7.05
N GLU A 96 10.69 11.75 -7.60
CA GLU A 96 10.45 10.34 -7.94
C GLU A 96 10.24 9.50 -6.67
N LEU A 97 11.04 9.77 -5.64
CA LEU A 97 10.89 9.12 -4.34
C LEU A 97 9.56 9.48 -3.70
N LEU A 98 9.10 10.73 -3.80
CA LEU A 98 7.80 11.16 -3.26
C LEU A 98 6.66 10.30 -3.81
N LEU A 99 6.56 10.14 -5.13
CA LEU A 99 5.52 9.32 -5.76
C LEU A 99 5.62 7.84 -5.36
N TYR A 100 6.84 7.29 -5.38
CA TYR A 100 7.08 5.90 -5.00
C TYR A 100 6.67 5.64 -3.55
N PHE A 101 7.17 6.45 -2.61
CA PHE A 101 6.92 6.27 -1.19
C PHE A 101 5.48 6.57 -0.81
N PHE A 102 4.81 7.53 -1.45
CA PHE A 102 3.37 7.73 -1.27
C PHE A 102 2.59 6.43 -1.51
N SER A 103 2.89 5.74 -2.62
CA SER A 103 2.27 4.45 -2.92
C SER A 103 2.58 3.37 -1.87
N GLN A 104 3.83 3.30 -1.39
CA GLN A 104 4.21 2.30 -0.37
C GLN A 104 3.60 2.59 1.01
N ILE A 105 3.62 3.84 1.45
CA ILE A 105 3.03 4.25 2.74
C ILE A 105 1.52 4.04 2.70
N LYS A 106 0.85 4.39 1.59
CA LYS A 106 -0.57 4.11 1.40
C LYS A 106 -0.90 2.63 1.60
N LYS A 107 -0.07 1.73 1.08
CA LYS A 107 -0.24 0.28 1.27
C LYS A 107 -0.12 -0.12 2.74
N VAL A 108 0.86 0.42 3.46
CA VAL A 108 1.05 0.15 4.89
C VAL A 108 -0.15 0.62 5.70
N ILE A 109 -0.55 1.90 5.55
CA ILE A 109 -1.69 2.48 6.27
C ILE A 109 -2.99 1.73 5.92
N GLY A 110 -3.18 1.41 4.64
CA GLY A 110 -4.30 0.62 4.15
C GLY A 110 -4.45 -0.72 4.83
N VAL A 111 -3.40 -1.54 4.82
CA VAL A 111 -3.42 -2.86 5.45
C VAL A 111 -3.70 -2.74 6.96
N LEU A 112 -3.07 -1.78 7.64
CA LEU A 112 -3.31 -1.52 9.07
C LEU A 112 -4.79 -1.21 9.35
N LYS A 113 -5.38 -0.29 8.59
CA LYS A 113 -6.76 0.16 8.78
C LYS A 113 -7.77 -0.94 8.48
N ILE A 114 -7.51 -1.77 7.47
CA ILE A 114 -8.36 -2.92 7.14
C ILE A 114 -8.34 -3.94 8.27
N ILE A 115 -7.16 -4.32 8.77
CA ILE A 115 -7.03 -5.25 9.90
C ILE A 115 -7.78 -4.71 11.13
N GLN A 116 -7.59 -3.43 11.45
CA GLN A 116 -8.24 -2.79 12.60
C GLN A 116 -9.77 -2.70 12.48
N LYS A 117 -10.29 -2.33 11.30
CA LYS A 117 -11.73 -2.08 11.10
C LYS A 117 -12.52 -3.36 10.85
N GLU A 118 -11.97 -4.28 10.08
CA GLU A 118 -12.70 -5.48 9.64
C GLU A 118 -12.42 -6.70 10.51
N ASN A 119 -11.29 -6.72 11.23
CA ASN A 119 -10.82 -7.87 12.02
C ASN A 119 -11.01 -9.22 11.27
N PRO A 120 -10.39 -9.38 10.09
CA PRO A 120 -10.65 -10.53 9.22
C PRO A 120 -10.11 -11.83 9.80
N ASP A 121 -10.86 -12.91 9.63
CA ASP A 121 -10.39 -14.26 9.96
C ASP A 121 -9.27 -14.72 9.02
N LYS A 122 -9.28 -14.22 7.77
CA LYS A 122 -8.30 -14.55 6.75
C LYS A 122 -8.10 -13.43 5.76
N ILE A 123 -6.82 -13.11 5.50
CA ILE A 123 -6.40 -12.20 4.42
C ILE A 123 -5.74 -13.02 3.31
N ILE A 124 -6.15 -12.76 2.07
CA ILE A 124 -5.58 -13.36 0.87
C ILE A 124 -5.01 -12.24 0.00
N THR A 125 -3.75 -12.35 -0.40
CA THR A 125 -3.10 -11.40 -1.32
C THR A 125 -1.87 -12.05 -1.95
N SER A 126 -1.42 -11.55 -3.11
CA SER A 126 -0.12 -11.90 -3.69
C SER A 126 0.85 -10.72 -3.57
N SER A 127 0.53 -9.58 -4.20
CA SER A 127 1.43 -8.43 -4.31
C SER A 127 1.66 -7.68 -2.98
N LEU A 128 0.76 -7.83 -2.00
CA LEU A 128 0.87 -7.20 -0.68
C LEU A 128 1.33 -8.15 0.43
N SER A 129 1.76 -9.37 0.08
CA SER A 129 2.14 -10.42 1.05
C SER A 129 3.20 -9.96 2.05
N ASN A 130 4.21 -9.20 1.61
CA ASN A 130 5.24 -8.65 2.50
C ASN A 130 4.68 -7.63 3.51
N PHE A 131 3.74 -6.78 3.09
CA PHE A 131 3.10 -5.82 3.99
C PHE A 131 2.25 -6.54 5.03
N VAL A 132 1.40 -7.48 4.57
CA VAL A 132 0.51 -8.25 5.45
C VAL A 132 1.30 -9.06 6.47
N SER A 133 2.33 -9.80 6.05
CA SER A 133 3.16 -10.59 6.97
C SER A 133 3.91 -9.72 7.98
N THR A 134 4.52 -8.62 7.53
CA THR A 134 5.26 -7.70 8.42
C THR A 134 4.34 -7.05 9.45
N ILE A 135 3.13 -6.66 9.03
CA ILE A 135 2.14 -6.06 9.91
C ILE A 135 1.59 -7.11 10.86
N ASN A 136 1.12 -8.26 10.37
CA ASN A 136 0.51 -9.28 11.20
C ASN A 136 1.44 -9.76 12.33
N ASN A 137 2.74 -9.96 12.04
CA ASN A 137 3.74 -10.30 13.06
C ASN A 137 3.89 -9.24 14.17
N LYS A 138 3.57 -7.97 13.89
CA LYS A 138 3.57 -6.90 14.90
C LYS A 138 2.26 -6.80 15.69
N PHE A 139 1.19 -7.43 15.21
CA PHE A 139 -0.13 -7.48 15.85
C PHE A 139 -0.48 -8.87 16.40
N GLU A 140 0.48 -9.81 16.43
CA GLU A 140 0.31 -11.10 17.10
C GLU A 140 0.23 -10.92 18.62
N HIS A 141 -0.97 -11.20 19.15
CA HIS A 141 -1.35 -11.47 20.54
C HIS A 141 -1.51 -10.29 21.53
N ILE A 142 -2.76 -9.89 21.74
CA ILE A 142 -3.32 -9.76 23.10
C ILE A 142 -4.35 -10.88 23.27
#